data_AF-A0A939BUM7-F1
#
_entry.id   AF-A0A939BUM7-F1
#
_cell.length_a   1.000
_cell.length_b   1.000
_cell.length_c   1.000
_cell.angle_alpha   90.00
_cell.angle_beta   90.00
_cell.angle_gamma   90.00
#
_symmetry.space_group_name_H-M   'P 1'
#
loop_
_entity.id
_entity.type
_entity.pdbx_description
1 polymer ?
#
loop_
_entity_poly.entity_id
_entity_poly.type
_entity_poly.pdbx_seq_one_letter_code
_entity_poly.pdbx_strand_id
1 'polypeptide(L)'
;MKNQSRPFLIAVGAFLLTNLKWLIGILKFSKFGATLLSMILSFGAYALFYGWKFAVALVYLIFVHELGHLIAARQKGIPTSPAIFMPFVGAFISMKEQPRDAKTEAYLAYGGPFAGLLSFLPAIPLYWYTGDPFWILVVSLGATLNLFNLLPISPLDGGRIVSVLSPKIWFFGLLGLAILLIFSPSPMLLLILIFGLISWWNHLREGYQAELLAYERDKLQEILAQLKLWPQMDSFGEVRAQLYFAKQSAASHFHEKRGFTIPLLQDQTKLKREKARLDLQYAELAWNLFQAWERSPIAFNDGDPLQPLPAPVLRQATEQGEEKLQKIETDLQRLTTYYQAPARTKWKVLAAYLGLALVLSVFFLFGTEIMEFHRPALGTS
;
A
#
# COMPACT_ATOMS: atom_id res chain seq x y z
N MET A 1 -59.31 -24.19 22.72
CA MET A 1 -58.28 -23.38 23.42
C MET A 1 -57.39 -22.72 22.38
N LYS A 2 -57.54 -21.39 22.15
CA LYS A 2 -56.78 -20.64 21.13
C LYS A 2 -55.32 -20.48 21.59
N ASN A 3 -54.40 -20.82 20.71
CA ASN A 3 -52.96 -20.92 20.91
C ASN A 3 -52.32 -19.55 21.23
N GLN A 4 -52.18 -19.21 22.52
CA GLN A 4 -51.58 -17.95 23.01
C GLN A 4 -50.06 -17.85 22.82
N SER A 5 -49.39 -18.91 22.31
CA SER A 5 -47.92 -18.95 22.11
C SER A 5 -47.43 -18.20 20.87
N ARG A 6 -48.28 -18.02 19.85
CA ARG A 6 -47.94 -17.31 18.60
C ARG A 6 -47.66 -15.81 18.77
N PRO A 7 -48.48 -15.02 19.50
CA PRO A 7 -48.18 -13.60 19.69
C PRO A 7 -46.94 -13.35 20.55
N PHE A 8 -46.61 -14.24 21.50
CA PHE A 8 -45.40 -14.14 22.30
C PHE A 8 -44.13 -14.35 21.48
N LEU A 9 -44.09 -15.37 20.60
CA LEU A 9 -42.96 -15.62 19.71
C LEU A 9 -42.77 -14.50 18.67
N ILE A 10 -43.87 -13.91 18.18
CA ILE A 10 -43.82 -12.75 17.28
C ILE A 10 -43.30 -11.51 18.04
N ALA A 11 -43.72 -11.30 19.29
CA ALA A 11 -43.24 -10.18 20.12
C ALA A 11 -41.75 -10.32 20.48
N VAL A 12 -41.29 -11.53 20.82
CA VAL A 12 -39.87 -11.81 21.09
C VAL A 12 -39.04 -11.67 19.81
N GLY A 13 -39.53 -12.18 18.67
CA GLY A 13 -38.88 -12.02 17.37
C GLY A 13 -38.79 -10.55 16.92
N ALA A 14 -39.86 -9.78 17.09
CA ALA A 14 -39.88 -8.34 16.80
C ALA A 14 -38.94 -7.56 17.73
N PHE A 15 -38.89 -7.91 19.03
CA PHE A 15 -37.99 -7.30 20.01
C PHE A 15 -36.50 -7.60 19.72
N LEU A 16 -36.18 -8.82 19.30
CA LEU A 16 -34.82 -9.16 18.88
C LEU A 16 -34.42 -8.42 17.60
N LEU A 17 -35.33 -8.30 16.62
CA LEU A 17 -35.09 -7.56 15.38
C LEU A 17 -34.95 -6.04 15.59
N THR A 18 -35.70 -5.45 16.51
CA THR A 18 -35.55 -4.02 16.85
C THR A 18 -34.25 -3.75 17.60
N ASN A 19 -33.81 -4.65 18.48
CA ASN A 19 -32.52 -4.53 19.16
C ASN A 19 -31.31 -4.82 18.25
N LEU A 20 -31.49 -5.63 17.20
CA LEU A 20 -30.45 -5.86 16.19
C LEU A 20 -30.14 -4.60 15.38
N LYS A 21 -31.15 -3.74 15.12
CA LYS A 21 -30.96 -2.46 14.44
C LYS A 21 -30.05 -1.51 15.23
N TRP A 22 -30.15 -1.49 16.56
CA TRP A 22 -29.30 -0.69 17.43
C TRP A 22 -27.86 -1.22 17.49
N LEU A 23 -27.68 -2.55 17.53
CA LEU A 23 -26.36 -3.20 17.41
C LEU A 23 -25.67 -2.85 16.09
N ILE A 24 -26.41 -2.92 14.97
CA ILE A 24 -25.88 -2.52 13.64
C ILE A 24 -25.58 -1.02 13.60
N GLY A 25 -26.39 -0.18 14.26
CA GLY A 25 -26.11 1.25 14.40
C GLY A 25 -24.82 1.52 15.18
N ILE A 26 -24.61 0.87 16.32
CA ILE A 26 -23.40 1.00 17.14
C ILE A 26 -22.16 0.46 16.41
N LEU A 27 -22.30 -0.65 15.68
CA LEU A 27 -21.25 -1.21 14.83
C LEU A 27 -20.90 -0.28 13.65
N LYS A 28 -21.85 0.49 13.10
CA LYS A 28 -21.56 1.46 12.04
C LYS A 28 -20.82 2.70 12.55
N PHE A 29 -20.99 3.08 13.81
CA PHE A 29 -20.42 4.30 14.40
C PHE A 29 -19.14 4.09 15.24
N SER A 30 -18.78 2.84 15.55
CA SER A 30 -17.50 2.52 16.19
C SER A 30 -16.40 2.32 15.16
N LYS A 31 -15.20 2.87 15.40
CA LYS A 31 -13.99 2.59 14.61
C LYS A 31 -13.72 1.08 14.46
N PHE A 32 -14.18 0.25 15.40
CA PHE A 32 -14.01 -1.21 15.35
C PHE A 32 -15.22 -1.97 14.84
N GLY A 33 -16.37 -1.30 14.67
CA GLY A 33 -17.59 -2.01 14.31
C GLY A 33 -17.65 -2.38 12.82
N ALA A 34 -16.96 -1.62 11.95
CA ALA A 34 -16.69 -2.04 10.57
C ALA A 34 -15.89 -3.36 10.53
N THR A 35 -14.85 -3.49 11.37
CA THR A 35 -14.06 -4.72 11.49
C THR A 35 -14.92 -5.90 11.93
N LEU A 36 -15.68 -5.75 13.02
CA LEU A 36 -16.57 -6.80 13.53
C LEU A 36 -17.63 -7.21 12.50
N LEU A 37 -18.25 -6.25 11.83
CA LEU A 37 -19.24 -6.52 10.78
C LEU A 37 -18.63 -7.30 9.62
N SER A 38 -17.46 -6.87 9.14
CA SER A 38 -16.73 -7.52 8.05
C SER A 38 -16.29 -8.95 8.42
N MET A 39 -15.94 -9.17 9.69
CA MET A 39 -15.55 -10.47 10.23
C MET A 39 -16.75 -11.41 10.33
N ILE A 40 -17.92 -10.93 10.78
CA ILE A 40 -19.17 -11.72 10.82
C ILE A 40 -19.62 -12.10 9.41
N LEU A 41 -19.53 -11.17 8.45
CA LEU A 41 -19.86 -11.44 7.05
C LEU A 41 -18.93 -12.50 6.44
N SER A 42 -17.62 -12.39 6.69
CA SER A 42 -16.63 -13.36 6.26
C SER A 42 -16.86 -14.74 6.90
N PHE A 43 -17.13 -14.78 8.21
CA PHE A 43 -17.51 -15.98 8.92
C PHE A 43 -18.74 -16.64 8.30
N GLY A 44 -19.82 -15.87 8.08
CA GLY A 44 -21.06 -16.38 7.48
C GLY A 44 -20.83 -16.95 6.09
N ALA A 45 -20.06 -16.26 5.25
CA ALA A 45 -19.69 -16.75 3.93
C ALA A 45 -18.92 -18.09 4.02
N TYR A 46 -17.83 -18.15 4.79
CA TYR A 46 -17.08 -19.41 4.93
C TYR A 46 -17.92 -20.54 5.54
N ALA A 47 -18.80 -20.23 6.50
CA ALA A 47 -19.64 -21.21 7.15
C ALA A 47 -20.66 -21.83 6.19
N LEU A 48 -21.18 -21.04 5.24
CA LEU A 48 -22.11 -21.51 4.21
C LEU A 48 -21.45 -22.45 3.19
N PHE A 49 -20.20 -22.19 2.81
CA PHE A 49 -19.52 -22.98 1.77
C PHE A 49 -18.69 -24.15 2.31
N TYR A 50 -18.09 -24.00 3.50
CA TYR A 50 -17.11 -24.96 4.05
C TYR A 50 -17.47 -25.47 5.45
N GLY A 51 -18.60 -25.05 6.01
CA GLY A 51 -19.04 -25.42 7.35
C GLY A 51 -18.50 -24.50 8.45
N TRP A 52 -19.23 -24.43 9.56
CA TRP A 52 -18.97 -23.48 10.63
C TRP A 52 -17.64 -23.72 11.35
N LYS A 53 -17.20 -24.98 11.54
CA LYS A 53 -15.91 -25.32 12.16
C LYS A 53 -14.75 -24.71 11.35
N PHE A 54 -14.76 -24.92 10.04
CA PHE A 54 -13.78 -24.35 9.12
C PHE A 54 -13.77 -22.82 9.19
N ALA A 55 -14.95 -22.20 9.17
CA ALA A 55 -15.09 -20.75 9.26
C ALA A 55 -14.53 -20.18 10.56
N VAL A 56 -14.79 -20.82 11.71
CA VAL A 56 -14.23 -20.40 13.01
C VAL A 56 -12.71 -20.45 12.96
N ALA A 57 -12.14 -21.59 12.53
CA ALA A 57 -10.69 -21.78 12.44
C ALA A 57 -10.04 -20.72 11.54
N LEU A 58 -10.57 -20.54 10.32
CA LEU A 58 -10.00 -19.61 9.35
C LEU A 58 -10.08 -18.16 9.81
N VAL A 59 -11.24 -17.71 10.32
CA VAL A 59 -11.41 -16.34 10.82
C VAL A 59 -10.50 -16.08 12.02
N TYR A 60 -10.37 -17.05 12.93
CA TYR A 60 -9.44 -16.97 14.05
C TYR A 60 -7.99 -16.79 13.57
N LEU A 61 -7.54 -17.62 12.63
CA LEU A 61 -6.18 -17.58 12.10
C LEU A 61 -5.88 -16.25 11.39
N ILE A 62 -6.79 -15.77 10.53
CA ILE A 62 -6.66 -14.46 9.88
C ILE A 62 -6.61 -13.35 10.94
N PHE A 63 -7.48 -13.41 11.96
CA PHE A 63 -7.52 -12.39 13.00
C PHE A 63 -6.22 -12.30 13.80
N VAL A 64 -5.65 -13.42 14.23
CA VAL A 64 -4.39 -13.42 14.99
C VAL A 64 -3.22 -12.99 14.11
N HIS A 65 -3.22 -13.35 12.83
CA HIS A 65 -2.25 -12.88 11.84
C HIS A 65 -2.30 -11.35 11.71
N GLU A 66 -3.47 -10.76 11.47
CA GLU A 66 -3.63 -9.29 11.39
C GLU A 66 -3.27 -8.58 12.70
N LEU A 67 -3.59 -9.19 13.84
CA LEU A 67 -3.19 -8.69 15.15
C LEU A 67 -1.66 -8.62 15.27
N GLY A 68 -0.93 -9.57 14.68
CA GLY A 68 0.53 -9.56 14.59
C GLY A 68 1.06 -8.30 13.90
N HIS A 69 0.50 -7.91 12.75
CA HIS A 69 0.84 -6.65 12.09
C HIS A 69 0.52 -5.44 12.96
N LEU A 70 -0.64 -5.44 13.61
CA LEU A 70 -1.06 -4.35 14.49
C LEU A 70 -0.12 -4.15 15.68
N ILE A 71 0.30 -5.26 16.32
CA ILE A 71 1.25 -5.24 17.42
C ILE A 71 2.61 -4.73 16.94
N ALA A 72 3.10 -5.23 15.80
CA ALA A 72 4.37 -4.78 15.23
C ALA A 72 4.35 -3.28 14.87
N ALA A 73 3.26 -2.78 14.31
CA ALA A 73 3.08 -1.35 14.03
C ALA A 73 3.05 -0.50 15.30
N ARG A 74 2.32 -0.94 16.33
CA ARG A 74 2.27 -0.26 17.64
C ARG A 74 3.64 -0.18 18.31
N GLN A 75 4.44 -1.25 18.24
CA GLN A 75 5.82 -1.25 18.76
C GLN A 75 6.74 -0.27 18.02
N LYS A 76 6.39 0.10 16.78
CA LYS A 76 7.09 1.11 15.96
C LYS A 76 6.44 2.50 16.03
N GLY A 77 5.38 2.67 16.82
CA GLY A 77 4.66 3.94 16.93
C GLY A 77 3.91 4.36 15.66
N ILE A 78 3.65 3.44 14.73
CA ILE A 78 2.98 3.74 13.46
C ILE A 78 1.46 3.66 13.64
N PRO A 79 0.70 4.73 13.34
CA PRO A 79 -0.75 4.72 13.44
C PRO A 79 -1.38 3.84 12.34
N THR A 80 -2.18 2.87 12.75
CA THR A 80 -2.89 1.96 11.83
C THR A 80 -4.39 2.21 11.83
N SER A 81 -5.04 1.77 10.75
CA SER A 81 -6.50 1.69 10.69
C SER A 81 -7.00 0.35 11.23
N PRO A 82 -8.29 0.25 11.59
CA PRO A 82 -8.94 -1.02 11.88
C PRO A 82 -8.83 -1.99 10.69
N ALA A 83 -8.67 -3.29 10.97
CA ALA A 83 -8.63 -4.32 9.93
C ALA A 83 -10.00 -4.48 9.25
N ILE A 84 -10.02 -4.72 7.95
CA ILE A 84 -11.25 -5.05 7.20
C ILE A 84 -11.12 -6.48 6.68
N PHE A 85 -12.06 -7.33 7.04
CA PHE A 85 -12.11 -8.73 6.61
C PHE A 85 -12.98 -8.83 5.35
N MET A 86 -12.39 -9.30 4.26
CA MET A 86 -13.07 -9.52 3.00
C MET A 86 -13.23 -11.03 2.76
N PRO A 87 -14.47 -11.53 2.64
CA PRO A 87 -14.70 -12.94 2.37
C PRO A 87 -13.93 -13.42 1.14
N PHE A 88 -13.32 -14.60 1.23
CA PHE A 88 -12.57 -15.26 0.16
C PHE A 88 -11.30 -14.55 -0.33
N VAL A 89 -10.97 -13.37 0.21
CA VAL A 89 -9.77 -12.60 -0.14
C VAL A 89 -8.78 -12.55 1.03
N GLY A 90 -9.28 -12.41 2.26
CA GLY A 90 -8.47 -12.31 3.47
C GLY A 90 -8.86 -11.10 4.30
N ALA A 91 -7.92 -10.54 5.04
CA ALA A 91 -8.10 -9.25 5.71
C ALA A 91 -7.04 -8.27 5.23
N PHE A 92 -7.32 -6.97 5.36
CA PHE A 92 -6.33 -5.94 5.11
C PHE A 92 -6.41 -4.84 6.16
N ILE A 93 -5.24 -4.41 6.62
CA ILE A 93 -5.07 -3.22 7.44
C ILE A 93 -4.56 -2.10 6.55
N SER A 94 -5.32 -1.01 6.44
CA SER A 94 -4.81 0.21 5.82
C SER A 94 -3.92 0.97 6.81
N MET A 95 -2.66 1.18 6.45
CA MET A 95 -1.77 2.05 7.23
C MET A 95 -2.07 3.51 6.91
N LYS A 96 -2.21 4.36 7.95
CA LYS A 96 -2.44 5.81 7.75
C LYS A 96 -1.18 6.54 7.30
N GLU A 97 -0.03 6.00 7.69
CA GLU A 97 1.29 6.44 7.24
C GLU A 97 2.02 5.23 6.65
N GLN A 98 2.55 5.39 5.44
CA GLN A 98 3.37 4.34 4.84
C GLN A 98 4.75 4.29 5.55
N PRO A 99 5.35 3.10 5.73
CA PRO A 99 6.64 2.97 6.41
C PRO A 99 7.69 3.90 5.81
N ARG A 100 8.61 4.42 6.64
CA ARG A 100 9.64 5.37 6.18
C ARG A 100 10.86 4.67 5.56
N ASP A 101 11.06 3.39 5.85
CA ASP A 101 12.19 2.58 5.41
C ASP A 101 11.79 1.10 5.25
N ALA A 102 12.45 0.39 4.33
CA ALA A 102 12.15 -1.02 4.05
C ALA A 102 12.35 -1.92 5.28
N LYS A 103 13.29 -1.60 6.19
CA LYS A 103 13.51 -2.42 7.39
C LYS A 103 12.31 -2.34 8.33
N THR A 104 11.74 -1.16 8.53
CA THR A 104 10.51 -1.01 9.30
C THR A 104 9.35 -1.71 8.60
N GLU A 105 9.24 -1.60 7.28
CA GLU A 105 8.22 -2.35 6.53
C GLU A 105 8.34 -3.86 6.74
N ALA A 106 9.54 -4.43 6.58
CA ALA A 106 9.78 -5.85 6.78
C ALA A 106 9.49 -6.30 8.21
N TYR A 107 9.78 -5.46 9.22
CA TYR A 107 9.43 -5.75 10.61
C TYR A 107 7.91 -5.84 10.81
N LEU A 108 7.16 -4.89 10.23
CA LEU A 108 5.70 -4.88 10.28
C LEU A 108 5.11 -6.09 9.56
N ALA A 109 5.60 -6.38 8.34
CA ALA A 109 5.15 -7.50 7.53
C ALA A 109 5.51 -8.86 8.16
N TYR A 110 6.65 -8.99 8.85
CA TYR A 110 7.01 -10.21 9.57
C TYR A 110 6.09 -10.51 10.77
N GLY A 111 5.53 -9.46 11.40
CA GLY A 111 4.67 -9.59 12.57
C GLY A 111 3.45 -10.49 12.36
N GLY A 112 2.83 -10.44 11.17
CA GLY A 112 1.65 -11.25 10.85
C GLY A 112 1.95 -12.74 10.77
N PRO A 113 2.84 -13.17 9.86
CA PRO A 113 3.28 -14.56 9.74
C PRO A 113 3.83 -15.15 11.05
N PHE A 114 4.52 -14.35 11.87
CA PHE A 114 5.02 -14.79 13.16
C PHE A 114 3.90 -15.01 14.19
N ALA A 115 2.96 -14.08 14.33
CA ALA A 115 1.81 -14.26 15.20
C ALA A 115 0.91 -15.41 14.70
N GLY A 116 0.79 -15.55 13.39
CA GLY A 116 0.06 -16.65 12.76
C GLY A 116 0.72 -18.01 12.98
N LEU A 117 2.05 -18.12 13.05
CA LEU A 117 2.73 -19.33 13.53
C LEU A 117 2.29 -19.66 14.96
N LEU A 118 2.35 -18.68 15.86
CA LEU A 118 2.02 -18.90 17.27
C LEU A 118 0.55 -19.28 17.50
N SER A 119 -0.36 -18.83 16.64
CA SER A 119 -1.80 -19.01 16.81
C SER A 119 -2.25 -20.47 16.72
N PHE A 120 -1.58 -21.30 15.92
CA PHE A 120 -1.97 -22.70 15.73
C PHE A 120 -1.15 -23.69 16.57
N LEU A 121 -0.04 -23.28 17.20
CA LEU A 121 0.78 -24.18 18.03
C LEU A 121 -0.02 -24.88 19.15
N PRO A 122 -0.96 -24.22 19.86
CA PRO A 122 -1.76 -24.87 20.89
C PRO A 122 -2.66 -26.00 20.35
N ALA A 123 -3.00 -25.99 19.05
CA ALA A 123 -3.83 -27.02 18.45
C ALA A 123 -3.13 -28.39 18.41
N ILE A 124 -1.79 -28.42 18.39
CA ILE A 124 -1.03 -29.67 18.35
C ILE A 124 -1.28 -30.53 19.60
N PRO A 125 -1.01 -30.07 20.83
CA PRO A 125 -1.30 -30.87 22.03
C PRO A 125 -2.80 -31.14 22.21
N LEU A 126 -3.68 -30.22 21.77
CA LEU A 126 -5.13 -30.44 21.82
C LEU A 126 -5.59 -31.58 20.92
N TYR A 127 -4.98 -31.74 19.74
CA TYR A 127 -5.21 -32.89 18.88
C TYR A 127 -4.81 -34.19 19.60
N TRP A 128 -3.60 -34.25 20.16
CA TRP A 128 -3.12 -35.45 20.86
C TRP A 128 -3.98 -35.83 22.06
N TYR A 129 -4.56 -34.84 22.74
CA TYR A 129 -5.43 -35.08 23.89
C TYR A 129 -6.85 -35.49 23.51
N THR A 130 -7.43 -34.86 22.49
CA THR A 130 -8.86 -35.05 22.14
C THR A 130 -9.10 -36.05 21.02
N GLY A 131 -8.12 -36.26 20.15
CA GLY A 131 -8.27 -36.99 18.89
C GLY A 131 -9.15 -36.29 17.84
N ASP A 132 -9.64 -35.06 18.09
CA ASP A 132 -10.54 -34.37 17.14
C ASP A 132 -9.74 -33.83 15.94
N PRO A 133 -10.06 -34.26 14.69
CA PRO A 133 -9.39 -33.78 13.48
C PRO A 133 -9.48 -32.27 13.27
N PHE A 134 -10.43 -31.59 13.92
CA PHE A 134 -10.55 -30.13 13.91
C PHE A 134 -9.24 -29.43 14.29
N TRP A 135 -8.50 -29.93 15.28
CA TRP A 135 -7.27 -29.27 15.71
C TRP A 135 -6.15 -29.37 14.67
N ILE A 136 -6.07 -30.49 13.95
CA ILE A 136 -5.12 -30.64 12.84
C ILE A 136 -5.54 -29.79 11.63
N LEU A 137 -6.85 -29.59 11.42
CA LEU A 137 -7.34 -28.61 10.46
C LEU A 137 -6.84 -27.20 10.82
N VAL A 138 -6.85 -26.80 12.09
CA VAL A 138 -6.30 -25.49 12.53
C VAL A 138 -4.80 -25.38 12.21
N VAL A 139 -4.01 -26.43 12.49
CA VAL A 139 -2.57 -26.46 12.16
C VAL A 139 -2.34 -26.35 10.65
N SER A 140 -3.06 -27.14 9.87
CA SER A 140 -2.92 -27.18 8.40
C SER A 140 -3.32 -25.85 7.76
N LEU A 141 -4.46 -25.28 8.18
CA LEU A 141 -4.92 -23.98 7.68
C LEU A 141 -3.99 -22.85 8.13
N GLY A 142 -3.54 -22.87 9.37
CA GLY A 142 -2.63 -21.88 9.92
C GLY A 142 -1.29 -21.88 9.18
N ALA A 143 -0.68 -23.05 9.00
CA ALA A 143 0.56 -23.18 8.26
C ALA A 143 0.39 -22.73 6.80
N THR A 144 -0.69 -23.18 6.12
CA THR A 144 -0.99 -22.79 4.73
C THR A 144 -1.16 -21.28 4.58
N LEU A 145 -1.98 -20.66 5.43
CA LEU A 145 -2.25 -19.22 5.38
C LEU A 145 -0.96 -18.40 5.55
N ASN A 146 -0.11 -18.78 6.50
CA ASN A 146 1.12 -18.03 6.76
C ASN A 146 2.19 -18.29 5.69
N LEU A 147 2.33 -19.52 5.18
CA LEU A 147 3.21 -19.79 4.03
C LEU A 147 2.78 -19.04 2.78
N PHE A 148 1.48 -19.00 2.53
CA PHE A 148 0.92 -18.24 1.42
C PHE A 148 1.28 -16.76 1.54
N ASN A 149 1.06 -16.16 2.71
CA ASN A 149 1.44 -14.77 2.96
C ASN A 149 2.96 -14.54 2.91
N LEU A 150 3.79 -15.57 3.12
CA LEU A 150 5.24 -15.47 2.96
C LEU A 150 5.70 -15.57 1.51
N LEU A 151 4.84 -15.81 0.51
CA LEU A 151 5.27 -15.78 -0.88
C LEU A 151 5.95 -14.43 -1.22
N PRO A 152 7.10 -14.43 -1.92
CA PRO A 152 7.91 -13.23 -2.12
C PRO A 152 7.34 -12.33 -3.23
N ILE A 153 6.07 -11.94 -3.11
CA ILE A 153 5.34 -11.09 -4.05
C ILE A 153 4.52 -10.04 -3.29
N SER A 154 4.51 -8.80 -3.76
CA SER A 154 3.54 -7.80 -3.30
C SER A 154 2.18 -8.14 -3.93
N PRO A 155 1.03 -8.00 -3.24
CA PRO A 155 0.81 -7.32 -1.95
C PRO A 155 0.99 -8.19 -0.69
N LEU A 156 1.43 -9.45 -0.82
CA LEU A 156 1.60 -10.36 0.33
C LEU A 156 2.77 -9.93 1.23
N ASP A 157 2.78 -10.40 2.47
CA ASP A 157 3.78 -10.01 3.46
C ASP A 157 5.20 -10.41 3.07
N GLY A 158 5.37 -11.57 2.45
CA GLY A 158 6.65 -12.05 1.96
C GLY A 158 7.27 -11.06 0.99
N GLY A 159 6.47 -10.48 0.09
CA GLY A 159 6.91 -9.40 -0.81
C GLY A 159 7.46 -8.19 -0.06
N ARG A 160 6.80 -7.79 1.04
CA ARG A 160 7.17 -6.66 1.90
C ARG A 160 8.36 -6.97 2.82
N ILE A 161 8.57 -8.24 3.17
CA ILE A 161 9.75 -8.68 3.94
C ILE A 161 10.99 -8.72 3.04
N VAL A 162 10.88 -9.31 1.84
CA VAL A 162 12.01 -9.47 0.92
C VAL A 162 12.39 -8.18 0.19
N SER A 163 11.53 -7.16 0.22
CA SER A 163 11.80 -5.83 -0.35
C SER A 163 13.11 -5.23 0.19
N VAL A 164 13.44 -5.50 1.46
CA VAL A 164 14.71 -5.12 2.11
C VAL A 164 15.94 -5.69 1.40
N LEU A 165 15.81 -6.89 0.82
CA LEU A 165 16.92 -7.59 0.17
C LEU A 165 17.13 -7.02 -1.23
N SER A 166 16.11 -7.24 -2.06
CA SER A 166 16.01 -6.73 -3.41
C SER A 166 14.60 -6.98 -3.95
N PRO A 167 13.95 -5.97 -4.54
CA PRO A 167 12.67 -6.15 -5.23
C PRO A 167 12.77 -7.04 -6.48
N LYS A 168 13.98 -7.32 -6.99
CA LYS A 168 14.19 -8.28 -8.08
C LYS A 168 13.73 -9.69 -7.71
N ILE A 169 13.69 -10.01 -6.41
CA ILE A 169 13.21 -11.29 -5.90
C ILE A 169 11.73 -11.51 -6.26
N TRP A 170 10.95 -10.44 -6.40
CA TRP A 170 9.53 -10.52 -6.78
C TRP A 170 9.31 -11.20 -8.13
N PHE A 171 10.26 -11.09 -9.07
CA PHE A 171 10.17 -11.78 -10.35
C PHE A 171 10.06 -13.30 -10.18
N PHE A 172 10.88 -13.89 -9.30
CA PHE A 172 10.84 -15.33 -9.04
C PHE A 172 9.53 -15.73 -8.35
N GLY A 173 9.02 -14.89 -7.44
CA GLY A 173 7.71 -15.10 -6.82
C GLY A 173 6.56 -15.06 -7.84
N LEU A 174 6.58 -14.08 -8.76
CA LEU A 174 5.59 -13.96 -9.83
C LEU A 174 5.65 -15.13 -10.81
N LEU A 175 6.86 -15.58 -11.16
CA LEU A 175 7.05 -16.74 -12.00
C LEU A 175 6.50 -18.00 -11.33
N GLY A 176 6.83 -18.23 -10.06
CA GLY A 176 6.30 -19.34 -9.27
C GLY A 176 4.77 -19.30 -9.17
N LEU A 177 4.18 -18.11 -8.97
CA LEU A 177 2.73 -17.94 -8.92
C LEU A 177 2.07 -18.21 -10.28
N ALA A 178 2.67 -17.77 -11.38
CA ALA A 178 2.18 -18.03 -12.72
C ALA A 178 2.19 -19.53 -13.04
N ILE A 179 3.25 -20.25 -12.64
CA ILE A 179 3.32 -21.70 -12.75
C ILE A 179 2.22 -22.36 -11.90
N LEU A 180 2.06 -21.94 -10.64
CA LEU A 180 1.03 -22.46 -9.75
C LEU A 180 -0.38 -22.26 -10.31
N LEU A 181 -0.63 -21.10 -10.93
CA LEU A 181 -1.92 -20.79 -11.56
C LEU A 181 -2.26 -21.73 -12.73
N ILE A 182 -1.26 -22.22 -13.46
CA ILE A 182 -1.46 -23.19 -14.54
C ILE A 182 -1.90 -24.56 -13.97
N PHE A 183 -1.28 -25.00 -12.87
CA PHE A 183 -1.59 -26.29 -12.25
C PHE A 183 -2.81 -26.26 -11.34
N SER A 184 -3.15 -25.10 -10.78
CA SER A 184 -4.27 -24.93 -9.84
C SER A 184 -4.97 -23.60 -10.11
N PRO A 185 -5.78 -23.50 -11.18
CA PRO A 185 -6.45 -22.27 -11.54
C PRO A 185 -7.40 -21.83 -10.42
N SER A 186 -7.12 -20.68 -9.82
CA SER A 186 -8.04 -20.07 -8.85
C SER A 186 -8.18 -18.56 -9.12
N PRO A 187 -9.39 -18.00 -8.97
CA PRO A 187 -9.61 -16.56 -9.15
C PRO A 187 -8.72 -15.72 -8.22
N MET A 188 -8.43 -16.21 -7.01
CA MET A 188 -7.58 -15.52 -6.05
C MET A 188 -6.12 -15.47 -6.51
N LEU A 189 -5.57 -16.59 -7.00
CA LEU A 189 -4.19 -16.60 -7.53
C LEU A 189 -4.06 -15.69 -8.75
N LEU A 190 -5.08 -15.62 -9.61
CA LEU A 190 -5.11 -14.69 -10.74
C LEU A 190 -5.10 -13.23 -10.27
N LEU A 191 -5.93 -12.86 -9.30
CA LEU A 191 -5.95 -11.51 -8.74
C LEU A 191 -4.61 -11.11 -8.14
N ILE A 192 -4.00 -12.01 -7.36
CA ILE A 192 -2.69 -11.79 -6.74
C ILE A 192 -1.61 -11.65 -7.83
N LEU A 193 -1.67 -12.44 -8.90
CA LEU A 193 -0.75 -12.32 -10.02
C LEU A 193 -0.89 -10.96 -10.72
N ILE A 194 -2.11 -10.49 -10.96
CA ILE A 194 -2.37 -9.17 -11.56
C ILE A 194 -1.82 -8.06 -10.66
N PHE A 195 -2.16 -8.05 -9.36
CA PHE A 195 -1.66 -7.04 -8.43
C PHE A 195 -0.14 -7.09 -8.30
N GLY A 196 0.44 -8.29 -8.26
CA GLY A 196 1.88 -8.48 -8.19
C GLY A 196 2.60 -8.00 -9.45
N LEU A 197 2.04 -8.23 -10.65
CA LEU A 197 2.56 -7.69 -11.91
C LEU A 197 2.51 -6.16 -11.92
N ILE A 198 1.41 -5.56 -11.47
CA ILE A 198 1.28 -4.09 -11.35
C ILE A 198 2.32 -3.53 -10.38
N SER A 199 2.49 -4.17 -9.21
CA SER A 199 3.46 -3.74 -8.19
C SER A 199 4.90 -3.84 -8.69
N TRP A 200 5.25 -4.97 -9.31
CA TRP A 200 6.57 -5.17 -9.93
C TRP A 200 6.84 -4.20 -11.07
N TRP A 201 5.83 -3.91 -11.90
CA TRP A 201 5.91 -2.92 -12.96
C TRP A 201 6.18 -1.50 -12.43
N ASN A 202 5.45 -1.10 -11.39
CA ASN A 202 5.66 0.19 -10.75
C ASN A 202 7.06 0.29 -10.17
N HIS A 203 7.55 -0.79 -9.57
CA HIS A 203 8.89 -0.85 -9.00
C HIS A 203 9.99 -0.66 -10.06
N LEU A 204 9.91 -1.37 -11.20
CA LEU A 204 10.89 -1.22 -12.29
C LEU A 204 10.98 0.23 -12.80
N ARG A 205 9.93 1.03 -12.60
CA ARG A 205 9.83 2.43 -13.01
C ARG A 205 10.18 3.43 -11.91
N GLU A 206 10.50 3.00 -10.70
CA GLU A 206 10.88 3.92 -9.62
C GLU A 206 12.11 4.75 -10.00
N GLY A 207 13.11 4.15 -10.67
CA GLY A 207 14.29 4.89 -11.15
C GLY A 207 13.95 5.97 -12.16
N TYR A 208 13.08 5.65 -13.12
CA TYR A 208 12.54 6.62 -14.08
C TYR A 208 11.78 7.75 -13.38
N GLN A 209 10.94 7.42 -12.39
CA GLN A 209 10.17 8.40 -11.62
C GLN A 209 11.08 9.30 -10.77
N ALA A 210 12.09 8.72 -10.12
CA ALA A 210 13.05 9.46 -9.31
C ALA A 210 13.84 10.46 -10.17
N GLU A 211 14.29 10.06 -11.36
CA GLU A 211 14.99 10.96 -12.28
C GLU A 211 14.09 12.08 -12.82
N LEU A 212 12.82 11.77 -13.10
CA LEU A 212 11.85 12.76 -13.54
C LEU A 212 11.52 13.77 -12.43
N LEU A 213 11.31 13.30 -11.19
CA LEU A 213 11.08 14.16 -10.02
C LEU A 213 12.31 14.99 -9.68
N ALA A 214 13.52 14.44 -9.82
CA ALA A 214 14.76 15.19 -9.63
C ALA A 214 14.86 16.36 -10.62
N TYR A 215 14.54 16.09 -11.89
CA TYR A 215 14.50 17.11 -12.92
C TYR A 215 13.43 18.18 -12.64
N GLU A 216 12.24 17.76 -12.22
CA GLU A 216 11.15 18.67 -11.86
C GLU A 216 11.52 19.56 -10.66
N ARG A 217 12.15 18.98 -9.64
CA ARG A 217 12.69 19.71 -8.48
C ARG A 217 13.64 20.81 -8.93
N ASP A 218 14.62 20.47 -9.78
CA ASP A 218 15.63 21.42 -10.24
C ASP A 218 14.99 22.57 -11.02
N LYS A 219 14.01 22.28 -11.88
CA LYS A 219 13.24 23.30 -12.62
C LYS A 219 12.43 24.21 -11.71
N LEU A 220 11.81 23.64 -10.68
CA LEU A 220 11.02 24.41 -9.72
C LEU A 220 11.91 25.30 -8.85
N GLN A 221 13.08 24.80 -8.42
CA GLN A 221 14.10 25.59 -7.71
C GLN A 221 14.64 26.74 -8.56
N GLU A 222 14.90 26.49 -9.85
CA GLU A 222 15.32 27.52 -10.82
C GLU A 222 14.28 28.66 -10.90
N ILE A 223 13.00 28.33 -11.03
CA ILE A 223 11.93 29.33 -11.09
C ILE A 223 11.78 30.07 -9.77
N LEU A 224 11.80 29.38 -8.63
CA LEU A 224 11.72 30.01 -7.32
C LEU A 224 12.89 30.99 -7.09
N ALA A 225 14.09 30.67 -7.58
CA ALA A 225 15.22 31.58 -7.56
C ALA A 225 14.99 32.80 -8.48
N GLN A 226 14.47 32.58 -9.69
CA GLN A 226 14.13 33.68 -10.61
C GLN A 226 13.06 34.62 -10.03
N LEU A 227 12.01 34.09 -9.40
CA LEU A 227 10.95 34.88 -8.77
C LEU A 227 11.49 35.81 -7.68
N LYS A 228 12.52 35.41 -6.94
CA LYS A 228 13.20 36.23 -5.92
C LYS A 228 14.04 37.35 -6.54
N LEU A 229 14.58 37.12 -7.73
CA LEU A 229 15.43 38.08 -8.43
C LEU A 229 14.65 39.10 -9.25
N TRP A 230 13.49 38.75 -9.83
CA TRP A 230 12.72 39.64 -10.71
C TRP A 230 12.45 41.04 -10.12
N PRO A 231 12.06 41.21 -8.85
CA PRO A 231 11.82 42.53 -8.26
C PRO A 231 13.09 43.40 -8.13
N GLN A 232 14.28 42.79 -8.21
CA GLN A 232 15.58 43.46 -8.06
C GLN A 232 16.21 43.82 -9.41
N MET A 233 15.55 43.47 -10.53
CA MET A 233 16.12 43.67 -11.86
C MET A 233 15.82 45.07 -12.39
N ASP A 234 16.82 45.68 -13.02
CA ASP A 234 16.74 47.04 -13.55
C ASP A 234 15.98 47.13 -14.90
N SER A 235 15.84 46.01 -15.62
CA SER A 235 15.27 45.96 -16.99
C SER A 235 14.21 44.86 -17.15
N PHE A 236 12.94 45.26 -17.19
CA PHE A 236 11.83 44.36 -17.51
C PHE A 236 11.89 43.81 -18.94
N GLY A 237 12.47 44.57 -19.88
CA GLY A 237 12.55 44.18 -21.29
C GLY A 237 13.44 42.97 -21.52
N GLU A 238 14.58 42.90 -20.84
CA GLU A 238 15.52 41.78 -20.94
C GLU A 238 14.92 40.48 -20.42
N VAL A 239 14.28 40.53 -19.25
CA VAL A 239 13.60 39.37 -18.65
C VAL A 239 12.47 38.87 -19.55
N ARG A 240 11.66 39.80 -20.08
CA ARG A 240 10.59 39.45 -21.02
C ARG A 240 11.13 38.76 -22.27
N ALA A 241 12.20 39.29 -22.87
CA ALA A 241 12.82 38.67 -24.04
C ALA A 241 13.35 37.26 -23.71
N GLN A 242 14.06 37.11 -22.59
CA GLN A 242 14.59 35.83 -22.13
C GLN A 242 13.49 34.77 -21.94
N LEU A 243 12.41 35.12 -21.23
CA LEU A 243 11.29 34.21 -20.97
C LEU A 243 10.54 33.83 -22.26
N TYR A 244 10.37 34.79 -23.18
CA TYR A 244 9.76 34.53 -24.49
C TYR A 244 10.58 33.53 -25.30
N PHE A 245 11.89 33.74 -25.41
CA PHE A 245 12.79 32.83 -26.14
C PHE A 245 12.86 31.46 -25.47
N ALA A 246 12.91 31.40 -24.13
CA ALA A 246 12.88 30.13 -23.39
C ALA A 246 11.61 29.33 -23.69
N LYS A 247 10.43 29.97 -23.67
CA LYS A 247 9.16 29.35 -24.02
C LYS A 247 9.15 28.84 -25.47
N GLN A 248 9.60 29.65 -26.43
CA GLN A 248 9.61 29.26 -27.83
C GLN A 248 10.57 28.08 -28.10
N SER A 249 11.76 28.13 -27.50
CA SER A 249 12.75 27.05 -27.57
C SER A 249 12.19 25.74 -26.98
N ALA A 250 11.60 25.80 -25.78
CA ALA A 250 11.01 24.63 -25.13
C ALA A 250 9.86 24.02 -25.95
N ALA A 251 9.02 24.85 -26.57
CA ALA A 251 7.94 24.38 -27.45
C ALA A 251 8.50 23.63 -28.67
N SER A 252 9.51 24.19 -29.34
CA SER A 252 10.15 23.55 -30.49
C SER A 252 10.76 22.19 -30.13
N HIS A 253 11.50 22.14 -29.01
CA HIS A 253 12.15 20.92 -28.52
C HIS A 253 11.14 19.84 -28.09
N PHE A 254 9.98 20.22 -27.54
CA PHE A 254 8.90 19.26 -27.25
C PHE A 254 8.23 18.73 -28.52
N HIS A 255 8.01 19.59 -29.52
CA HIS A 255 7.42 19.19 -30.80
C HIS A 255 8.30 18.20 -31.57
N GLU A 256 9.63 18.39 -31.55
CA GLU A 256 10.60 17.49 -32.17
C GLU A 256 10.56 16.07 -31.54
N LYS A 257 10.28 15.98 -30.24
CA LYS A 257 10.24 14.71 -29.49
C LYS A 257 8.87 14.04 -29.45
N ARG A 258 7.91 14.45 -30.29
CA ARG A 258 6.60 13.79 -30.39
C ARG A 258 6.73 12.41 -31.06
N GLY A 259 6.22 11.38 -30.40
CA GLY A 259 6.15 10.03 -30.95
C GLY A 259 5.62 9.01 -29.94
N PHE A 260 5.09 7.90 -30.44
CA PHE A 260 4.71 6.78 -29.58
C PHE A 260 5.97 6.13 -29.00
N THR A 261 5.96 5.79 -27.71
CA THR A 261 7.08 5.11 -27.05
C THR A 261 6.57 3.87 -26.35
N ILE A 262 7.31 2.77 -26.45
CA ILE A 262 6.96 1.52 -25.78
C ILE A 262 7.56 1.54 -24.36
N PRO A 263 6.73 1.38 -23.31
CA PRO A 263 7.17 1.11 -21.94
C PRO A 263 8.35 0.13 -21.80
N LEU A 264 9.29 0.41 -20.89
CA LEU A 264 10.52 -0.36 -20.59
C LEU A 264 11.56 -0.43 -21.69
N LEU A 265 11.15 -0.67 -22.94
CA LEU A 265 12.08 -0.78 -24.07
C LEU A 265 12.65 0.58 -24.48
N GLN A 266 11.87 1.66 -24.30
CA GLN A 266 12.23 3.01 -24.72
C GLN A 266 12.12 4.02 -23.58
N ASP A 267 12.34 3.58 -22.34
CA ASP A 267 12.20 4.45 -21.15
C ASP A 267 13.12 5.67 -21.21
N GLN A 268 14.31 5.57 -21.80
CA GLN A 268 15.21 6.71 -22.04
C GLN A 268 14.62 7.74 -23.02
N THR A 269 14.03 7.28 -24.13
CA THR A 269 13.38 8.16 -25.11
C THR A 269 12.15 8.83 -24.51
N LYS A 270 11.36 8.06 -23.75
CA LYS A 270 10.20 8.56 -23.02
C LYS A 270 10.60 9.60 -21.96
N LEU A 271 11.68 9.34 -21.21
CA LEU A 271 12.19 10.26 -20.21
C LEU A 271 12.62 11.59 -20.84
N LYS A 272 13.37 11.54 -21.96
CA LYS A 272 13.74 12.74 -22.72
C LYS A 272 12.52 13.55 -23.18
N ARG A 273 11.43 12.87 -23.53
CA ARG A 273 10.17 13.50 -23.92
C ARG A 273 9.46 14.14 -22.73
N GLU A 274 9.36 13.46 -21.58
CA GLU A 274 8.75 14.06 -20.38
C GLU A 274 9.59 15.21 -19.83
N LYS A 275 10.93 15.15 -19.88
CA LYS A 275 11.78 16.29 -19.54
C LYS A 275 11.49 17.51 -20.43
N ALA A 276 11.40 17.31 -21.75
CA ALA A 276 11.03 18.38 -22.69
C ALA A 276 9.61 18.92 -22.44
N ARG A 277 8.68 18.06 -21.98
CA ARG A 277 7.34 18.48 -21.57
C ARG A 277 7.38 19.37 -20.33
N LEU A 278 8.17 18.98 -19.32
CA LEU A 278 8.37 19.78 -18.11
C LEU A 278 9.02 21.13 -18.46
N ASP A 279 10.02 21.16 -19.34
CA ASP A 279 10.64 22.40 -19.81
C ASP A 279 9.61 23.36 -20.39
N LEU A 280 8.73 22.86 -21.26
CA LEU A 280 7.65 23.66 -21.84
C LEU A 280 6.67 24.15 -20.76
N GLN A 281 6.24 23.25 -19.87
CA GLN A 281 5.31 23.59 -18.79
C GLN A 281 5.85 24.69 -17.87
N TYR A 282 7.11 24.59 -17.46
CA TYR A 282 7.75 25.55 -16.57
C TYR A 282 8.09 26.86 -17.27
N ALA A 283 8.47 26.83 -18.55
CA ALA A 283 8.64 28.05 -19.34
C ALA A 283 7.32 28.80 -19.55
N GLU A 284 6.21 28.08 -19.79
CA GLU A 284 4.87 28.67 -19.84
C GLU A 284 4.43 29.25 -18.50
N LEU A 285 4.70 28.53 -17.40
CA LEU A 285 4.43 29.02 -16.05
C LEU A 285 5.18 30.33 -15.77
N ALA A 286 6.49 30.35 -16.02
CA ALA A 286 7.32 31.54 -15.79
C ALA A 286 6.86 32.74 -16.65
N TRP A 287 6.57 32.51 -17.94
CA TRP A 287 6.04 33.53 -18.83
C TRP A 287 4.70 34.11 -18.33
N ASN A 288 3.76 33.26 -17.93
CA ASN A 288 2.45 33.69 -17.45
C ASN A 288 2.56 34.44 -16.11
N LEU A 289 3.39 33.94 -15.18
CA LEU A 289 3.65 34.60 -13.89
C LEU A 289 4.29 35.97 -14.09
N PHE A 290 5.27 36.09 -14.98
CA PHE A 290 5.92 37.37 -15.28
C PHE A 290 4.93 38.38 -15.85
N GLN A 291 4.09 37.98 -16.81
CA GLN A 291 3.05 38.87 -17.36
C GLN A 291 2.03 39.33 -16.30
N ALA A 292 1.63 38.43 -15.41
CA ALA A 292 0.71 38.75 -14.32
C ALA A 292 1.36 39.70 -13.31
N TRP A 293 2.63 39.48 -12.98
CA TRP A 293 3.40 40.35 -12.11
C TRP A 293 3.61 41.75 -12.70
N GLU A 294 4.01 41.83 -13.97
CA GLU A 294 4.23 43.11 -14.66
C GLU A 294 2.98 44.01 -14.70
N ARG A 295 1.79 43.40 -14.72
CA ARG A 295 0.50 44.11 -14.68
C ARG A 295 0.01 44.40 -13.26
N SER A 296 0.70 43.90 -12.24
CA SER A 296 0.29 44.07 -10.85
C SER A 296 0.65 45.46 -10.33
N PRO A 297 -0.24 46.12 -9.58
CA PRO A 297 0.07 47.41 -8.97
C PRO A 297 1.16 47.26 -7.91
N ILE A 298 2.06 48.23 -7.83
CA ILE A 298 3.07 48.32 -6.76
C ILE A 298 2.36 48.87 -5.51
N ALA A 299 2.32 48.06 -4.45
CA ALA A 299 1.81 48.46 -3.15
C ALA A 299 2.96 48.84 -2.22
N PHE A 300 2.73 49.78 -1.30
CA PHE A 300 3.71 50.21 -0.29
C PHE A 300 3.13 49.99 1.10
N ASN A 301 3.99 49.84 2.11
CA ASN A 301 3.56 49.78 3.49
C ASN A 301 3.27 51.19 4.01
N ASP A 302 2.15 51.41 4.69
CA ASP A 302 1.73 52.73 5.20
C ASP A 302 2.74 53.34 6.21
N GLY A 303 3.66 52.53 6.76
CA GLY A 303 4.73 52.96 7.67
C GLY A 303 6.13 53.12 7.06
N ASP A 304 6.35 52.71 5.81
CA ASP A 304 7.64 52.86 5.10
C ASP A 304 7.40 52.99 3.58
N PRO A 305 7.23 54.22 3.05
CA PRO A 305 6.96 54.46 1.63
C PRO A 305 8.17 54.19 0.72
N LEU A 306 9.35 53.90 1.28
CA LEU A 306 10.54 53.54 0.51
C LEU A 306 10.67 52.02 0.30
N GLN A 307 9.82 51.21 0.95
CA GLN A 307 9.80 49.75 0.80
C GLN A 307 8.50 49.27 0.12
N PRO A 308 8.56 48.88 -1.17
CA PRO A 308 7.41 48.27 -1.83
C PRO A 308 7.13 46.88 -1.25
N LEU A 309 5.85 46.56 -1.07
CA LEU A 309 5.40 45.23 -0.67
C LEU A 309 5.63 44.23 -1.82
N PRO A 310 6.00 42.96 -1.52
CA PRO A 310 6.07 41.93 -2.54
C PRO A 310 4.73 41.79 -3.25
N ALA A 311 4.74 41.77 -4.58
CA ALA A 311 3.52 41.63 -5.36
C ALA A 311 2.77 40.36 -4.94
N PRO A 312 1.46 40.42 -4.64
CA PRO A 312 0.68 39.27 -4.17
C PRO A 312 0.80 38.05 -5.08
N VAL A 313 0.89 38.27 -6.39
CA VAL A 313 1.08 37.22 -7.41
C VAL A 313 2.40 36.46 -7.20
N LEU A 314 3.50 37.18 -6.95
CA LEU A 314 4.81 36.55 -6.70
C LEU A 314 4.84 35.83 -5.36
N ARG A 315 4.24 36.42 -4.31
CA ARG A 315 4.13 35.76 -2.99
C ARG A 315 3.37 34.44 -3.11
N GLN A 316 2.17 34.46 -3.69
CA GLN A 316 1.35 33.26 -3.85
C GLN A 316 2.05 32.20 -4.70
N ALA A 317 2.69 32.59 -5.81
CA ALA A 317 3.44 31.67 -6.65
C ALA A 317 4.65 31.06 -5.92
N THR A 318 5.33 31.85 -5.08
CA THR A 318 6.45 31.38 -4.25
C THR A 318 5.96 30.38 -3.20
N GLU A 319 4.89 30.69 -2.46
CA GLU A 319 4.31 29.79 -1.46
C GLU A 319 3.86 28.45 -2.06
N GLN A 320 3.11 28.50 -3.17
CA GLN A 320 2.67 27.29 -3.89
C GLN A 320 3.85 26.49 -4.44
N GLY A 321 4.87 27.18 -4.96
CA GLY A 321 6.07 26.54 -5.46
C GLY A 321 6.90 25.89 -4.36
N GLU A 322 7.06 26.53 -3.20
CA GLU A 322 7.76 25.99 -2.03
C GLU A 322 7.03 24.77 -1.45
N GLU A 323 5.69 24.80 -1.34
CA GLU A 323 4.89 23.65 -0.92
C GLU A 323 5.06 22.47 -1.89
N LYS A 324 4.98 22.73 -3.20
CA LYS A 324 5.18 21.71 -4.23
C LYS A 324 6.61 21.16 -4.20
N LEU A 325 7.61 22.01 -3.98
CA LEU A 325 9.01 21.62 -3.87
C LEU A 325 9.22 20.68 -2.69
N GLN A 326 8.70 21.04 -1.51
CA GLN A 326 8.78 20.21 -0.31
C GLN A 326 8.17 18.83 -0.54
N LYS A 327 7.02 18.76 -1.25
CA LYS A 327 6.39 17.49 -1.62
C LYS A 327 7.28 16.66 -2.55
N ILE A 328 7.83 17.26 -3.60
CA ILE A 328 8.73 16.56 -4.55
C ILE A 328 9.98 16.05 -3.83
N GLU A 329 10.59 16.86 -2.96
CA GLU A 329 11.76 16.45 -2.18
C GLU A 329 11.46 15.27 -1.26
N THR A 330 10.28 15.28 -0.63
CA THR A 330 9.81 14.15 0.20
C THR A 330 9.63 12.88 -0.63
N ASP A 331 8.98 12.98 -1.79
CA ASP A 331 8.76 11.86 -2.70
C ASP A 331 10.08 11.31 -3.28
N LEU A 332 11.03 12.19 -3.60
CA LEU A 332 12.34 11.84 -4.12
C LEU A 332 13.21 11.18 -3.04
N GLN A 333 13.23 11.74 -1.83
CA GLN A 333 13.90 11.14 -0.68
C GLN A 333 13.38 9.72 -0.46
N ARG A 334 12.05 9.54 -0.51
CA ARG A 334 11.41 8.24 -0.41
C ARG A 334 11.92 7.27 -1.49
N LEU A 335 11.82 7.61 -2.78
CA LEU A 335 12.24 6.71 -3.85
C LEU A 335 13.72 6.32 -3.77
N THR A 336 14.58 7.21 -3.27
CA THR A 336 16.03 6.98 -3.22
C THR A 336 16.51 6.25 -1.97
N THR A 337 15.88 6.46 -0.81
CA THR A 337 16.32 5.88 0.47
C THR A 337 15.53 4.66 0.93
N TYR A 338 14.31 4.43 0.43
CA TYR A 338 13.41 3.41 0.97
C TYR A 338 14.02 2.00 1.02
N TYR A 339 14.68 1.56 -0.07
CA TYR A 339 15.26 0.22 -0.19
C TYR A 339 16.73 0.13 0.26
N GLN A 340 17.30 1.21 0.80
CA GLN A 340 18.67 1.20 1.28
C GLN A 340 18.76 0.61 2.70
N ALA A 341 19.13 -0.66 2.79
CA ALA A 341 19.38 -1.35 4.06
C ALA A 341 20.84 -1.82 4.17
N PRO A 342 21.50 -1.66 5.32
CA PRO A 342 22.83 -2.21 5.56
C PRO A 342 22.87 -3.73 5.33
N ALA A 343 23.97 -4.27 4.81
CA ALA A 343 24.12 -5.70 4.51
C ALA A 343 23.81 -6.59 5.74
N ARG A 344 24.23 -6.17 6.94
CA ARG A 344 23.92 -6.88 8.19
C ARG A 344 22.42 -6.98 8.46
N THR A 345 21.64 -5.95 8.12
CA THR A 345 20.18 -5.96 8.24
C THR A 345 19.57 -6.92 7.22
N LYS A 346 20.05 -6.89 5.97
CA LYS A 346 19.60 -7.79 4.91
C LYS A 346 19.76 -9.26 5.32
N TRP A 347 20.94 -9.66 5.80
CA TRP A 347 21.18 -11.03 6.24
C TRP A 347 20.31 -11.45 7.43
N LYS A 348 20.09 -10.56 8.41
CA LYS A 348 19.19 -10.85 9.53
C LYS A 348 17.74 -11.08 9.09
N VAL A 349 17.24 -10.22 8.20
CA VAL A 349 15.87 -10.33 7.66
C VAL A 349 15.73 -11.60 6.82
N LEU A 350 16.71 -11.90 5.95
CA LEU A 350 16.72 -13.13 5.15
C LEU A 350 16.72 -14.38 6.04
N ALA A 351 17.58 -14.42 7.07
CA ALA A 351 17.64 -15.55 7.99
C ALA A 351 16.32 -15.74 8.76
N ALA A 352 15.71 -14.66 9.24
CA ALA A 352 14.41 -14.71 9.91
C ALA A 352 13.30 -15.18 8.96
N TYR A 353 13.27 -14.66 7.73
CA TYR A 353 12.29 -15.04 6.70
C TYR A 353 12.41 -16.53 6.33
N LEU A 354 13.62 -17.00 6.02
CA LEU A 354 13.87 -18.41 5.67
C LEU A 354 13.59 -19.34 6.85
N GLY A 355 13.99 -18.95 8.07
CA GLY A 355 13.72 -19.73 9.28
C GLY A 355 12.22 -19.88 9.55
N LEU A 356 11.47 -18.79 9.41
CA LEU A 356 10.01 -18.83 9.56
C LEU A 356 9.34 -19.68 8.48
N ALA A 357 9.76 -19.53 7.22
CA ALA A 357 9.25 -20.32 6.10
C ALA A 357 9.54 -21.82 6.29
N LEU A 358 10.73 -22.18 6.77
CA LEU A 358 11.10 -23.57 7.08
C LEU A 358 10.18 -24.16 8.16
N VAL A 359 10.04 -23.46 9.29
CA VAL A 359 9.20 -23.92 10.41
C VAL A 359 7.75 -24.10 9.98
N LEU A 360 7.20 -23.13 9.25
CA LEU A 360 5.85 -23.23 8.71
C LEU A 360 5.70 -24.36 7.70
N SER A 361 6.71 -24.63 6.87
CA SER A 361 6.71 -25.75 5.93
C SER A 361 6.67 -27.10 6.65
N VAL A 362 7.41 -27.24 7.75
CA VAL A 362 7.35 -28.45 8.59
C VAL A 362 5.95 -28.65 9.16
N PHE A 363 5.32 -27.60 9.70
CA PHE A 363 3.95 -27.71 10.22
C PHE A 363 2.91 -27.93 9.13
N PHE A 364 3.12 -27.39 7.94
CA PHE A 364 2.27 -27.66 6.78
C PHE A 364 2.31 -29.14 6.43
N LEU A 365 3.51 -29.71 6.25
CA LEU A 365 3.69 -31.13 5.94
C LEU A 365 3.08 -32.02 7.03
N PHE A 366 3.39 -31.74 8.30
CA PHE A 366 2.82 -32.43 9.46
C PHE A 366 1.29 -32.41 9.46
N GLY A 367 0.68 -31.24 9.22
CA GLY A 367 -0.77 -31.08 9.16
C GLY A 367 -1.37 -31.86 8.00
N THR A 368 -0.79 -31.75 6.80
CA THR A 368 -1.29 -32.44 5.60
C THR A 368 -1.22 -33.96 5.72
N GLU A 369 -0.13 -34.50 6.26
CA GLU A 369 0.05 -35.94 6.43
C GLU A 369 -0.99 -36.53 7.40
N ILE A 370 -1.24 -35.85 8.52
CA ILE A 370 -2.26 -36.30 9.49
C ILE A 370 -3.68 -36.11 8.94
N MET A 371 -3.95 -35.04 8.19
CA MET A 371 -5.25 -34.85 7.53
C MET A 371 -5.55 -35.96 6.51
N GLU A 372 -4.55 -36.39 5.74
CA GLU A 372 -4.72 -37.48 4.76
C GLU A 372 -5.11 -38.79 5.46
N PHE A 373 -4.55 -39.08 6.63
CA PHE A 373 -4.94 -40.22 7.45
C PHE A 373 -6.43 -40.18 7.86
N HIS A 374 -6.99 -38.99 8.08
CA HIS A 374 -8.40 -38.80 8.48
C HIS A 374 -9.36 -38.61 7.29
N ARG A 375 -8.85 -38.54 6.05
CA ARG A 375 -9.64 -38.36 4.83
C ARG A 375 -10.74 -39.43 4.64
N PRO A 376 -10.53 -40.72 4.97
CA PRO A 376 -11.58 -41.73 4.87
C PRO A 376 -12.77 -41.46 5.82
N ALA A 377 -12.54 -40.83 6.97
CA ALA A 377 -13.57 -40.53 7.96
C ALA A 377 -14.35 -39.23 7.67
N LEU A 378 -13.80 -38.34 6.82
CA LEU A 378 -14.42 -37.07 6.44
C LEU A 378 -15.20 -37.13 5.10
N GLY A 379 -15.13 -38.27 4.39
CA GLY A 379 -15.78 -38.49 3.09
C GLY A 379 -17.21 -39.05 3.14
N THR A 380 -17.76 -39.26 4.33
CA THR A 380 -19.11 -39.80 4.55
C THR A 380 -19.88 -38.93 5.55
N SER A 381 -20.25 -37.72 5.17
CA SER A 381 -21.30 -36.94 5.85
C SER A 381 -21.90 -35.89 4.94
#